data_AF-G4EIC7-F1
#
_entry.id   AF-G4EIC7-F1
#
_cell.length_a   1.000
_cell.length_b   1.000
_cell.length_c   1.000
_cell.angle_alpha   90.00
_cell.angle_beta   90.00
_cell.angle_gamma   90.00
#
_symmetry.space_group_name_H-M   'P 1'
#
loop_
_entity.id
_entity.type
_entity.pdbx_description
1 polymer ?
#
loop_
_entity_poly.entity_id
_entity_poly.type
_entity_poly.pdbx_seq_one_letter_code
_entity_poly.pdbx_strand_id
1 'polypeptide(L)'
;MYILQESLFSFEELLKMPSKERLPIFFSSRDLRPYAKELRSRSPRGADGHCRQGILRALLAAPLEGIATLTALHHRLSTDLRFRYQCGLSLDREAPSISTLSRVFADVTKKELAKRLFEDRVAHLRLEGVLDGSHVAIDSTAIRAYERKQPKRKSEQTGNANWGVKLDSFGNKITWFGYKLHLAVDTKSELPLALEVTPAHVNDGEKAPGLMEQAASRTAPRFFMLDAGYDQLKVYEAARNVKAQAIIPLNLRREKEPPAGMRSNGTPCCSMGYAMTYWGADGDILKFRCPHATGKVDGPLGMAACSSSNYGMVVKVDVREDLRRYCHPHRDTKRWKALYNERTSVERCNARLKCSLTADALHVRGIEKVTTHLYLNAIVLLASAVAASRLAKAVA
;
A
#
# COMPACT_ATOMS: atom_id res chain seq x y z
N MET A 1 -20.93 18.29 7.56
CA MET A 1 -21.32 17.09 6.78
C MET A 1 -20.29 16.01 7.10
N TYR A 2 -20.58 15.20 8.11
CA TYR A 2 -19.77 14.04 8.47
C TYR A 2 -19.99 12.99 7.38
N ILE A 3 -19.01 12.82 6.49
CA ILE A 3 -19.02 11.69 5.55
C ILE A 3 -18.58 10.48 6.38
N LEU A 4 -19.54 9.75 6.93
CA LEU A 4 -19.32 8.39 7.37
C LEU A 4 -18.91 7.61 6.13
N GLN A 5 -17.64 7.23 6.08
CA GLN A 5 -17.13 6.29 5.09
C GLN A 5 -18.06 5.08 5.12
N GLU A 6 -18.75 4.81 4.00
CA GLU A 6 -19.60 3.62 3.85
C GLU A 6 -18.71 2.41 4.06
N SER A 7 -18.74 1.85 5.27
CA SER A 7 -17.99 0.63 5.55
C SER A 7 -18.66 -0.48 4.76
N LEU A 8 -18.07 -0.84 3.63
CA LEU A 8 -18.09 -2.24 3.19
C LEU A 8 -17.75 -3.07 4.44
N PHE A 9 -18.64 -3.98 4.83
CA PHE A 9 -18.49 -4.88 5.98
C PHE A 9 -17.02 -5.11 6.33
N SER A 10 -16.66 -4.74 7.55
CA SER A 10 -15.27 -4.49 7.89
C SER A 10 -14.52 -5.81 8.03
N PHE A 11 -13.28 -5.87 7.58
CA PHE A 11 -12.41 -7.05 7.78
C PHE A 11 -12.42 -7.53 9.24
N GLU A 12 -12.57 -6.60 10.17
CA GLU A 12 -12.69 -6.83 11.61
C GLU A 12 -13.98 -7.56 12.01
N GLU A 13 -15.10 -7.39 11.30
CA GLU A 13 -16.32 -8.17 11.52
C GLU A 13 -16.13 -9.63 11.14
N LEU A 14 -15.46 -9.89 10.02
CA LEU A 14 -15.09 -11.26 9.63
C LEU A 14 -14.15 -11.90 10.65
N LEU A 15 -13.26 -11.12 11.27
CA LEU A 15 -12.38 -11.63 12.34
C LEU A 15 -13.13 -12.00 13.63
N LYS A 16 -14.28 -11.37 13.91
CA LYS A 16 -15.14 -11.72 15.07
C LYS A 16 -15.88 -13.06 14.88
N MET A 17 -16.03 -13.53 13.64
CA MET A 17 -16.71 -14.80 13.37
C MET A 17 -15.91 -15.99 13.93
N PRO A 18 -16.59 -17.01 14.48
CA PRO A 18 -15.94 -18.26 14.86
C PRO A 18 -15.18 -18.86 13.67
N SER A 19 -13.95 -19.34 13.91
CA SER A 19 -13.09 -19.96 12.87
C SER A 19 -13.82 -21.03 12.04
N LYS A 20 -14.68 -21.81 12.72
CA LYS A 20 -15.50 -22.87 12.14
C LYS A 20 -16.45 -22.43 11.02
N GLU A 21 -16.89 -21.17 11.05
CA GLU A 21 -17.78 -20.55 10.06
C GLU A 21 -16.98 -19.67 9.07
N ARG A 22 -15.91 -19.02 9.56
CA ARG A 22 -15.05 -18.14 8.78
C ARG A 22 -14.28 -18.84 7.66
N LEU A 23 -13.63 -19.97 7.95
CA LEU A 23 -12.72 -20.64 6.99
C LEU A 23 -13.43 -21.15 5.72
N PRO A 24 -14.62 -21.78 5.79
CA PRO A 24 -15.36 -22.15 4.59
C PRO A 24 -15.65 -20.96 3.66
N ILE A 25 -16.06 -19.82 4.23
CA ILE A 25 -16.38 -18.61 3.47
C ILE A 25 -15.09 -18.07 2.82
N PHE A 26 -14.00 -18.00 3.59
CA PHE A 26 -12.69 -17.59 3.09
C PHE A 26 -12.18 -18.48 1.93
N PHE A 27 -12.32 -19.80 2.03
CA PHE A 27 -11.88 -20.71 0.96
C PHE A 27 -12.83 -20.72 -0.25
N SER A 28 -14.11 -20.41 -0.06
CA SER A 28 -15.08 -20.31 -1.17
C SER A 28 -14.81 -19.12 -2.08
N SER A 29 -14.14 -18.08 -1.58
CA SER A 29 -13.85 -16.89 -2.38
C SER A 29 -12.79 -17.13 -3.46
N ARG A 30 -12.18 -18.32 -3.53
CA ARG A 30 -10.99 -18.55 -4.35
C ARG A 30 -10.78 -19.99 -4.84
N ASP A 31 -10.50 -20.12 -6.13
CA ASP A 31 -9.90 -21.33 -6.69
C ASP A 31 -8.36 -21.31 -6.56
N LEU A 32 -7.82 -22.32 -5.90
CA LEU A 32 -6.37 -22.53 -5.71
C LEU A 32 -5.82 -23.66 -6.58
N ARG A 33 -6.66 -24.35 -7.37
CA ARG A 33 -6.27 -25.50 -8.21
C ARG A 33 -5.14 -25.18 -9.20
N PRO A 34 -5.14 -24.02 -9.92
CA PRO A 34 -4.08 -23.71 -10.88
C PRO A 34 -2.69 -23.65 -10.22
N TYR A 35 -2.57 -22.94 -9.11
CA TYR A 35 -1.33 -22.77 -8.35
C TYR A 35 -0.91 -24.07 -7.65
N ALA A 36 -1.87 -24.84 -7.12
CA ALA A 36 -1.59 -26.12 -6.49
C ALA A 36 -1.03 -27.16 -7.47
N LYS A 37 -1.43 -27.12 -8.75
CA LYS A 37 -0.92 -27.99 -9.81
C LYS A 37 0.58 -27.78 -10.02
N GLU A 38 1.05 -26.54 -9.94
CA GLU A 38 2.47 -26.21 -10.09
C GLU A 38 3.35 -26.72 -8.93
N LEU A 39 2.77 -26.96 -7.76
CA LEU A 39 3.48 -27.46 -6.57
C LEU A 39 3.56 -29.00 -6.51
N ARG A 40 2.93 -29.70 -7.46
CA ARG A 40 3.01 -31.17 -7.52
C ARG A 40 4.41 -31.59 -7.99
N SER A 41 4.96 -32.61 -7.33
CA SER A 41 6.16 -33.29 -7.82
C SER A 41 5.82 -33.97 -9.15
N ARG A 42 6.73 -33.90 -10.12
CA ARG A 42 6.63 -34.67 -11.38
C ARG A 42 7.37 -36.00 -11.31
N SER A 43 8.03 -36.31 -10.19
CA SER A 43 8.72 -37.58 -10.00
C SER A 43 7.70 -38.72 -9.91
N PRO A 44 7.83 -39.79 -10.71
CA PRO A 44 7.01 -41.00 -10.57
C PRO A 44 7.44 -41.87 -9.39
N ARG A 45 8.50 -41.49 -8.68
CA ARG A 45 9.05 -42.22 -7.52
C ARG A 45 8.72 -41.49 -6.21
N GLY A 46 8.27 -42.25 -5.22
CA GLY A 46 7.98 -41.79 -3.85
C GLY A 46 6.54 -42.08 -3.42
N ALA A 47 6.27 -42.00 -2.11
CA ALA A 47 4.92 -42.11 -1.57
C ALA A 47 4.04 -40.92 -2.00
N ASP A 48 2.73 -41.15 -2.07
CA ASP A 48 1.75 -40.11 -2.40
C ASP A 48 1.82 -38.94 -1.41
N GLY A 49 2.26 -37.79 -1.92
CA GLY A 49 2.36 -36.58 -1.13
C GLY A 49 1.00 -36.04 -0.70
N HIS A 50 0.98 -35.26 0.38
CA HIS A 50 -0.22 -34.54 0.81
C HIS A 50 -0.74 -33.60 -0.28
N CYS A 51 -2.06 -33.40 -0.28
CA CYS A 51 -2.75 -32.48 -1.19
C CYS A 51 -2.12 -31.07 -1.16
N ARG A 52 -1.53 -30.65 -2.29
CA ARG A 52 -0.88 -29.34 -2.41
C ARG A 52 -1.85 -28.18 -2.26
N GLN A 53 -3.07 -28.34 -2.75
CA GLN A 53 -4.14 -27.35 -2.53
C GLN A 53 -4.46 -27.23 -1.04
N GLY A 54 -4.47 -28.35 -0.31
CA GLY A 54 -4.73 -28.33 1.12
C GLY A 54 -3.61 -27.68 1.93
N ILE A 55 -2.34 -27.89 1.54
CA ILE A 55 -1.21 -27.18 2.16
C ILE A 55 -1.27 -25.68 1.85
N LEU A 56 -1.61 -25.28 0.60
CA LEU A 56 -1.78 -23.86 0.26
C LEU A 56 -2.90 -23.20 1.08
N ARG A 57 -4.03 -23.90 1.25
CA ARG A 57 -5.12 -23.44 2.13
C ARG A 57 -4.65 -23.28 3.57
N ALA A 58 -3.88 -24.22 4.10
CA ALA A 58 -3.32 -24.13 5.44
C ALA A 58 -2.35 -22.94 5.59
N LEU A 59 -1.50 -22.68 4.58
CA LEU A 59 -0.59 -21.52 4.56
C LEU A 59 -1.32 -20.17 4.49
N LEU A 60 -2.50 -20.12 3.85
CA LEU A 60 -3.35 -18.93 3.82
C LEU A 60 -4.20 -18.77 5.08
N ALA A 61 -4.70 -19.87 5.65
CA ALA A 61 -5.44 -19.85 6.90
C ALA A 61 -4.55 -19.48 8.09
N ALA A 62 -3.26 -19.80 8.04
CA ALA A 62 -2.33 -19.51 9.13
C ALA A 62 -2.30 -18.02 9.53
N PRO A 63 -2.05 -17.05 8.62
CA PRO A 63 -2.14 -15.63 8.97
C PRO A 63 -3.53 -15.20 9.47
N LEU A 64 -4.60 -15.75 8.89
CA LEU A 64 -5.98 -15.43 9.28
C LEU A 64 -6.33 -15.88 10.71
N GLU A 65 -5.71 -16.98 11.16
CA GLU A 65 -5.86 -17.54 12.50
C GLU A 65 -4.76 -17.06 13.47
N GLY A 66 -3.93 -16.09 13.08
CA GLY A 66 -2.82 -15.58 13.91
C GLY A 66 -1.67 -16.58 14.10
N ILE A 67 -1.58 -17.63 13.27
CA ILE A 67 -0.54 -18.65 13.34
C ILE A 67 0.72 -18.16 12.60
N ALA A 68 1.76 -17.82 13.37
CA ALA A 68 2.98 -17.21 12.84
C ALA A 68 4.09 -18.20 12.44
N THR A 69 4.03 -19.47 12.87
CA THR A 69 5.11 -20.45 12.66
C THR A 69 4.60 -21.73 12.01
N LEU A 70 5.47 -22.37 11.22
CA LEU A 70 5.16 -23.68 10.63
C LEU A 70 4.98 -24.78 11.70
N THR A 71 5.66 -24.64 12.84
CA THR A 71 5.48 -25.54 13.99
C THR A 71 4.09 -25.41 14.60
N ALA A 72 3.62 -24.18 14.82
CA ALA A 72 2.27 -23.93 15.32
C ALA A 72 1.20 -24.36 14.31
N LEU A 73 1.46 -24.17 13.00
CA LEU A 73 0.57 -24.66 11.94
C LEU A 73 0.48 -26.19 11.93
N HIS A 74 1.62 -26.87 12.02
CA HIS A 74 1.65 -28.33 12.16
C HIS A 74 0.89 -28.79 13.40
N HIS A 75 1.15 -28.18 14.56
CA HIS A 75 0.45 -28.50 15.80
C HIS A 75 -1.07 -28.33 15.64
N ARG A 76 -1.52 -27.23 15.03
CA ARG A 76 -2.95 -26.99 14.77
C ARG A 76 -3.54 -28.03 13.83
N LEU A 77 -2.83 -28.40 12.76
CA LEU A 77 -3.27 -29.43 11.83
C LEU A 77 -3.35 -30.83 12.47
N SER A 78 -2.46 -31.13 13.43
CA SER A 78 -2.43 -32.41 14.13
C SER A 78 -3.49 -32.52 15.23
N THR A 79 -3.81 -31.41 15.91
CA THR A 79 -4.73 -31.39 17.06
C THR A 79 -6.17 -31.07 16.70
N ASP A 80 -6.40 -30.23 15.69
CA ASP A 80 -7.74 -29.82 15.24
C ASP A 80 -8.09 -30.50 13.91
N LEU A 81 -8.78 -31.64 14.02
CA LEU A 81 -9.26 -32.42 12.87
C LEU A 81 -10.21 -31.62 11.96
N ARG A 82 -10.99 -30.68 12.54
CA ARG A 82 -11.90 -29.83 11.76
C ARG A 82 -11.10 -28.83 10.93
N PHE A 83 -10.12 -28.16 11.52
CA PHE A 83 -9.23 -27.24 10.80
C PHE A 83 -8.49 -27.97 9.66
N ARG A 84 -7.97 -29.18 9.94
CA ARG A 84 -7.33 -30.04 8.93
C ARG A 84 -8.28 -30.37 7.78
N TYR A 85 -9.50 -30.79 8.09
CA TYR A 85 -10.54 -31.10 7.11
C TYR A 85 -10.94 -29.87 6.28
N GLN A 86 -11.13 -28.71 6.92
CA GLN A 86 -11.49 -27.45 6.24
C GLN A 86 -10.39 -26.97 5.29
N CYS A 87 -9.12 -27.21 5.63
CA CYS A 87 -8.02 -27.00 4.69
C CYS A 87 -8.08 -27.94 3.49
N GLY A 88 -8.85 -29.03 3.52
CA GLY A 88 -8.91 -30.05 2.45
C GLY A 88 -7.76 -31.05 2.53
N LEU A 89 -7.24 -31.28 3.74
CA LEU A 89 -6.25 -32.32 4.01
C LEU A 89 -6.95 -33.58 4.51
N SER A 90 -6.47 -34.72 4.05
CA SER A 90 -7.09 -36.01 4.35
C SER A 90 -6.99 -36.36 5.84
N LEU A 91 -8.02 -37.02 6.36
CA LEU A 91 -8.07 -37.50 7.74
C LEU A 91 -7.56 -38.92 7.92
N ASP A 92 -7.41 -39.67 6.80
CA ASP A 92 -6.95 -41.06 6.73
C ASP A 92 -5.45 -41.26 7.04
N ARG A 93 -4.68 -40.17 7.07
CA ARG A 93 -3.24 -40.15 7.27
C ARG A 93 -2.85 -39.06 8.26
N GLU A 94 -1.59 -39.08 8.68
CA GLU A 94 -1.05 -38.06 9.57
C GLU A 94 -1.10 -36.66 8.94
N ALA A 95 -1.10 -35.62 9.77
CA ALA A 95 -1.00 -34.25 9.29
C ALA A 95 0.37 -34.01 8.60
N PRO A 96 0.44 -33.08 7.62
CA PRO A 96 1.72 -32.74 6.99
C PRO A 96 2.77 -32.35 8.04
N SER A 97 3.92 -33.01 8.01
CA SER A 97 5.04 -32.69 8.90
C SER A 97 5.57 -31.28 8.65
N ILE A 98 6.26 -30.70 9.64
CA ILE A 98 6.89 -29.37 9.53
C ILE A 98 7.81 -29.30 8.30
N SER A 99 8.60 -30.35 8.06
CA SER A 99 9.48 -30.46 6.88
C SER A 99 8.70 -30.46 5.56
N THR A 100 7.48 -30.99 5.53
CA THR A 100 6.62 -30.96 4.34
C THR A 100 6.07 -29.56 4.10
N LEU A 101 5.56 -28.90 5.15
CA LEU A 101 5.09 -27.52 5.07
C LEU A 101 6.22 -26.58 4.63
N SER A 102 7.41 -26.73 5.20
CA SER A 102 8.59 -25.92 4.85
C SER A 102 9.02 -26.12 3.39
N ARG A 103 9.00 -27.34 2.87
CA ARG A 103 9.34 -27.62 1.46
C ARG A 103 8.35 -26.97 0.50
N VAL A 104 7.05 -27.08 0.79
CA VAL A 104 6.02 -26.43 -0.04
C VAL A 104 6.13 -24.91 0.04
N PHE A 105 6.39 -24.33 1.22
CA PHE A 105 6.61 -22.89 1.36
C PHE A 105 7.84 -22.43 0.55
N ALA A 106 8.92 -23.20 0.54
CA ALA A 106 10.10 -22.93 -0.28
C ALA A 106 9.78 -23.01 -1.79
N ASP A 107 8.97 -23.98 -2.22
CA ASP A 107 8.51 -24.07 -3.61
C ASP A 107 7.62 -22.89 -4.01
N VAL A 108 6.72 -22.44 -3.12
CA VAL A 108 5.89 -21.23 -3.31
C VAL A 108 6.77 -20.00 -3.46
N THR A 109 7.83 -19.91 -2.64
CA THR A 109 8.82 -18.81 -2.69
C THR A 109 9.57 -18.81 -4.02
N LYS A 110 10.20 -19.93 -4.37
CA LYS A 110 11.04 -20.07 -5.57
C LYS A 110 10.27 -19.81 -6.88
N LYS A 111 8.98 -20.16 -6.91
CA LYS A 111 8.12 -20.01 -8.09
C LYS A 111 7.35 -18.70 -8.12
N GLU A 112 7.62 -17.80 -7.18
CA GLU A 112 6.90 -16.53 -6.95
C GLU A 112 5.37 -16.72 -6.93
N LEU A 113 4.90 -17.87 -6.45
CA LEU A 113 3.49 -18.25 -6.55
C LEU A 113 2.62 -17.30 -5.74
N ALA A 114 3.05 -16.88 -4.55
CA ALA A 114 2.30 -15.94 -3.73
C ALA A 114 2.13 -14.56 -4.39
N LYS A 115 3.12 -14.10 -5.16
CA LYS A 115 3.05 -12.85 -5.92
C LYS A 115 2.02 -12.96 -7.05
N ARG A 116 2.15 -13.97 -7.92
CA ARG A 116 1.17 -14.20 -9.01
C ARG A 116 -0.25 -14.36 -8.46
N LEU A 117 -0.38 -15.13 -7.38
CA LEU A 117 -1.62 -15.34 -6.65
C LEU A 117 -2.21 -14.01 -6.12
N PHE A 118 -1.38 -13.07 -5.66
CA PHE A 118 -1.83 -11.74 -5.28
C PHE A 118 -2.28 -10.92 -6.49
N GLU A 119 -1.47 -10.88 -7.54
CA GLU A 119 -1.73 -10.08 -8.75
C GLU A 119 -3.01 -10.50 -9.47
N ASP A 120 -3.20 -11.81 -9.65
CA ASP A 120 -4.43 -12.38 -10.23
C ASP A 120 -5.66 -12.01 -9.39
N ARG A 121 -5.48 -11.92 -8.06
CA ARG A 121 -6.58 -11.53 -7.16
C ARG A 121 -6.91 -10.06 -7.29
N VAL A 122 -5.93 -9.18 -7.35
CA VAL A 122 -6.14 -7.74 -7.58
C VAL A 122 -6.86 -7.54 -8.93
N ALA A 123 -6.42 -8.22 -10.00
CA ALA A 123 -7.06 -8.13 -11.31
C ALA A 123 -8.53 -8.58 -11.26
N HIS A 124 -8.84 -9.69 -10.61
CA HIS A 124 -10.22 -10.16 -10.45
C HIS A 124 -11.10 -9.18 -9.68
N LEU A 125 -10.58 -8.59 -8.60
CA LEU A 125 -11.34 -7.65 -7.77
C LEU A 125 -11.56 -6.30 -8.43
N ARG A 126 -10.66 -5.93 -9.34
CA ARG A 126 -10.87 -4.80 -10.24
C ARG A 126 -12.03 -5.06 -11.19
N LEU A 127 -12.09 -6.24 -11.80
CA LEU A 127 -13.18 -6.64 -12.71
C LEU A 127 -14.54 -6.74 -11.99
N GLU A 128 -14.56 -7.23 -10.75
CA GLU A 128 -15.78 -7.26 -9.92
C GLU A 128 -16.22 -5.87 -9.41
N GLY A 129 -15.44 -4.81 -9.65
CA GLY A 129 -15.73 -3.45 -9.18
C GLY A 129 -15.51 -3.23 -7.68
N VAL A 130 -14.84 -4.17 -7.00
CA VAL A 130 -14.49 -4.05 -5.57
C VAL A 130 -13.33 -3.05 -5.37
N LEU A 131 -12.37 -3.05 -6.31
CA LEU A 131 -11.25 -2.11 -6.31
C LEU A 131 -11.50 -0.96 -7.28
N ASP A 132 -11.45 0.28 -6.78
CA ASP A 132 -11.61 1.49 -7.58
C ASP A 132 -10.30 1.94 -8.25
N GLY A 133 -9.21 2.00 -7.50
CA GLY A 133 -7.86 2.30 -8.01
C GLY A 133 -7.70 3.66 -8.67
N SER A 134 -8.67 4.57 -8.60
CA SER A 134 -8.53 5.93 -9.13
C SER A 134 -7.72 6.80 -8.15
N HIS A 135 -7.80 6.52 -6.86
CA HIS A 135 -7.10 7.22 -5.81
C HIS A 135 -6.27 6.20 -5.03
N VAL A 136 -4.94 6.34 -5.07
CA VAL A 136 -4.01 5.36 -4.50
C VAL A 136 -3.14 6.02 -3.44
N ALA A 137 -3.08 5.45 -2.24
CA ALA A 137 -2.16 5.88 -1.20
C ALA A 137 -0.91 4.98 -1.20
N ILE A 138 0.28 5.58 -1.11
CA ILE A 138 1.55 4.86 -1.01
C ILE A 138 2.27 5.24 0.27
N ASP A 139 2.70 4.23 1.01
CA ASP A 139 3.51 4.36 2.21
C ASP A 139 4.30 3.07 2.45
N SER A 140 5.30 3.13 3.34
CA SER A 140 6.05 1.96 3.76
C SER A 140 5.94 1.73 5.27
N THR A 141 5.97 0.46 5.68
CA THR A 141 6.06 0.08 7.09
C THR A 141 7.31 -0.76 7.37
N ALA A 142 7.92 -0.51 8.53
CA ALA A 142 9.00 -1.34 9.06
C ALA A 142 8.51 -2.76 9.39
N ILE A 143 9.27 -3.78 8.97
CA ILE A 143 9.07 -5.19 9.33
C ILE A 143 10.33 -5.69 10.03
N ARG A 144 10.22 -6.22 11.25
CA ARG A 144 11.37 -6.72 12.01
C ARG A 144 11.83 -8.07 11.44
N ALA A 145 13.13 -8.24 11.23
CA ALA A 145 13.67 -9.49 10.72
C ALA A 145 13.84 -10.55 11.81
N TYR A 146 13.56 -11.81 11.45
CA TYR A 146 13.88 -12.99 12.26
C TYR A 146 15.29 -13.52 11.94
N GLU A 147 16.27 -12.62 11.94
CA GLU A 147 17.64 -12.93 11.53
C GLU A 147 18.64 -12.41 12.56
N ARG A 148 19.81 -13.05 12.61
CA ARG A 148 20.91 -12.54 13.45
C ARG A 148 21.31 -11.16 12.94
N LYS A 149 21.22 -10.15 13.81
CA LYS A 149 21.64 -8.79 13.50
C LYS A 149 23.10 -8.81 13.05
N GLN A 150 23.37 -8.19 11.90
CA GLN A 150 24.72 -8.03 11.36
C GLN A 150 25.09 -6.54 11.35
N PRO A 151 26.40 -6.20 11.41
CA PRO A 151 26.86 -4.85 11.11
C PRO A 151 26.47 -4.44 9.68
N LYS A 152 26.16 -3.15 9.49
CA LYS A 152 25.64 -2.59 8.22
C LYS A 152 26.46 -3.02 6.99
N ARG A 153 27.79 -2.94 7.07
CA ARG A 153 28.73 -3.30 5.99
C ARG A 153 28.60 -4.75 5.53
N LYS A 154 28.26 -5.68 6.43
CA LYS A 154 28.08 -7.11 6.11
C LYS A 154 26.68 -7.38 5.56
N SER A 155 25.64 -6.74 6.10
CA SER A 155 24.27 -6.94 5.63
C SER A 155 24.04 -6.43 4.21
N GLU A 156 24.69 -5.33 3.81
CA GLU A 156 24.58 -4.76 2.45
C GLU A 156 24.97 -5.75 1.34
N GLN A 157 25.91 -6.64 1.62
CA GLN A 157 26.40 -7.64 0.65
C GLN A 157 25.39 -8.76 0.37
N THR A 158 24.38 -8.92 1.22
CA THR A 158 23.47 -10.08 1.16
C THR A 158 22.13 -9.79 0.50
N GLY A 159 21.78 -8.52 0.32
CA GLY A 159 20.43 -8.11 -0.10
C GLY A 159 19.31 -8.43 0.91
N ASN A 160 19.62 -8.96 2.10
CA ASN A 160 18.66 -9.32 3.14
C ASN A 160 18.49 -8.18 4.17
N ALA A 161 18.00 -8.52 5.37
CA ALA A 161 17.73 -7.59 6.44
C ALA A 161 18.90 -6.63 6.72
N ASN A 162 18.57 -5.35 6.88
CA ASN A 162 19.56 -4.32 7.22
C ASN A 162 18.97 -3.35 8.26
N TRP A 163 19.77 -2.40 8.73
CA TRP A 163 19.36 -1.36 9.66
C TRP A 163 18.60 -0.24 8.95
N GLY A 164 17.40 0.03 9.43
CA GLY A 164 16.60 1.21 9.10
C GLY A 164 16.60 2.21 10.25
N VAL A 165 16.33 3.48 9.92
CA VAL A 165 16.16 4.57 10.87
C VAL A 165 14.88 5.32 10.53
N LYS A 166 14.06 5.60 11.53
CA LYS A 166 12.89 6.47 11.42
C LYS A 166 12.89 7.47 12.56
N LEU A 167 12.25 8.61 12.35
CA LEU A 167 11.95 9.55 13.42
C LEU A 167 10.56 9.22 13.95
N ASP A 168 10.38 9.22 15.26
CA ASP A 168 9.05 9.21 15.85
C ASP A 168 8.40 10.60 15.76
N SER A 169 7.14 10.69 16.21
CA SER A 169 6.38 11.95 16.24
C SER A 169 7.00 13.02 17.14
N PHE A 170 7.89 12.63 18.06
CA PHE A 170 8.61 13.53 18.97
C PHE A 170 10.01 13.90 18.46
N GLY A 171 10.40 13.40 17.28
CA GLY A 171 11.71 13.65 16.67
C GLY A 171 12.84 12.73 17.16
N ASN A 172 12.54 11.69 17.94
CA ASN A 172 13.53 10.72 18.39
C ASN A 172 13.86 9.73 17.27
N LYS A 173 15.15 9.37 17.17
CA LYS A 173 15.61 8.35 16.21
C LYS A 173 15.29 6.95 16.74
N ILE A 174 14.41 6.24 16.06
CA ILE A 174 14.14 4.83 16.26
C ILE A 174 14.87 4.04 15.17
N THR A 175 15.67 3.06 15.58
CA THR A 175 16.33 2.14 14.66
C THR A 175 15.71 0.75 14.72
N TRP A 176 15.68 0.05 13.60
CA TRP A 176 15.27 -1.36 13.56
C TRP A 176 16.14 -2.14 12.58
N PHE A 177 16.31 -3.43 12.85
CA PHE A 177 16.95 -4.35 11.92
C PHE A 177 15.86 -5.15 11.21
N GLY A 178 15.80 -5.05 9.90
CA GLY A 178 14.86 -5.83 9.10
C GLY A 178 14.61 -5.27 7.72
N TYR A 179 13.34 -5.20 7.37
CA TYR A 179 12.82 -4.90 6.05
C TYR A 179 11.87 -3.70 6.11
N LYS A 180 11.49 -3.23 4.92
CA LYS A 180 10.37 -2.33 4.68
C LYS A 180 9.40 -3.04 3.73
N LEU A 181 8.11 -2.98 4.07
CA LEU A 181 7.02 -3.33 3.17
C LEU A 181 6.47 -2.02 2.61
N HIS A 182 6.65 -1.79 1.32
CA HIS A 182 6.09 -0.67 0.59
C HIS A 182 4.76 -1.12 -0.01
N LEU A 183 3.70 -0.35 0.21
CA LEU A 183 2.35 -0.68 -0.27
C LEU A 183 1.79 0.43 -1.13
N ALA A 184 1.10 0.05 -2.21
CA ALA A 184 0.13 0.89 -2.88
C ALA A 184 -1.27 0.37 -2.54
N VAL A 185 -2.13 1.22 -2.00
CA VAL A 185 -3.45 0.85 -1.46
C VAL A 185 -4.52 1.67 -2.15
N ASP A 186 -5.60 1.00 -2.57
CA ASP A 186 -6.81 1.67 -3.04
C ASP A 186 -7.46 2.39 -1.86
N THR A 187 -7.61 3.72 -1.96
CA THR A 187 -8.06 4.51 -0.81
C THR A 187 -9.51 4.29 -0.42
N LYS A 188 -10.35 3.85 -1.37
CA LYS A 188 -11.78 3.60 -1.14
C LYS A 188 -12.01 2.28 -0.42
N SER A 189 -11.46 1.18 -0.95
CA SER A 189 -11.60 -0.15 -0.36
C SER A 189 -10.61 -0.43 0.77
N GLU A 190 -9.53 0.36 0.86
CA GLU A 190 -8.40 0.16 1.77
C GLU A 190 -7.68 -1.18 1.57
N LEU A 191 -7.69 -1.66 0.33
CA LEU A 191 -7.08 -2.93 -0.06
C LEU A 191 -5.79 -2.71 -0.86
N PRO A 192 -4.80 -3.62 -0.68
CA PRO A 192 -3.53 -3.52 -1.39
C PRO A 192 -3.68 -3.79 -2.89
N LEU A 193 -3.12 -2.89 -3.71
CA LEU A 193 -3.05 -2.98 -5.17
C LEU A 193 -1.68 -3.49 -5.65
N ALA A 194 -0.61 -3.08 -4.96
CA ALA A 194 0.76 -3.50 -5.24
C ALA A 194 1.58 -3.47 -3.95
N LEU A 195 2.63 -4.30 -3.90
CA LEU A 195 3.56 -4.30 -2.78
C LEU A 195 4.97 -4.66 -3.22
N GLU A 196 5.95 -4.11 -2.52
CA GLU A 196 7.36 -4.43 -2.68
C GLU A 196 8.04 -4.52 -1.31
N VAL A 197 9.00 -5.43 -1.18
CA VAL A 197 9.74 -5.63 0.06
C VAL A 197 11.20 -5.32 -0.18
N THR A 198 11.78 -4.48 0.66
CA THR A 198 13.19 -4.12 0.59
C THR A 198 13.87 -4.28 1.93
N PRO A 199 15.21 -4.37 1.97
CA PRO A 199 15.94 -4.13 3.21
C PRO A 199 15.62 -2.75 3.80
N ALA A 200 15.72 -2.61 5.12
CA ALA A 200 15.27 -1.40 5.81
C ALA A 200 16.06 -0.12 5.51
N HIS A 201 17.26 -0.22 4.95
CA HIS A 201 18.10 0.93 4.59
C HIS A 201 17.67 1.63 3.29
N VAL A 202 16.84 0.97 2.47
CA VAL A 202 16.39 1.52 1.18
C VAL A 202 15.44 2.70 1.44
N ASN A 203 15.66 3.80 0.72
CA ASN A 203 14.83 5.00 0.81
C ASN A 203 13.48 4.75 0.11
N ASP A 204 12.40 5.20 0.73
CA ASP A 204 11.03 4.94 0.28
C ASP A 204 10.74 5.60 -1.09
N GLY A 205 11.31 6.78 -1.31
CA GLY A 205 11.19 7.49 -2.59
C GLY A 205 11.82 6.75 -3.78
N GLU A 206 12.77 5.83 -3.57
CA GLU A 206 13.32 4.99 -4.64
C GLU A 206 12.31 3.96 -5.16
N LYS A 207 11.37 3.53 -4.30
CA LYS A 207 10.43 2.45 -4.60
C LYS A 207 9.05 2.94 -5.03
N ALA A 208 8.72 4.20 -4.74
CA ALA A 208 7.47 4.79 -5.17
C ALA A 208 7.22 4.71 -6.69
N PRO A 209 8.18 5.03 -7.60
CA PRO A 209 7.94 4.93 -9.04
C PRO A 209 7.52 3.53 -9.51
N GLY A 210 8.24 2.48 -9.07
CA GLY A 210 7.91 1.10 -9.43
C GLY A 210 6.55 0.65 -8.89
N LEU A 211 6.16 1.11 -7.70
CA LEU A 211 4.82 0.85 -7.16
C LEU A 211 3.72 1.59 -7.92
N MET A 212 3.97 2.84 -8.34
CA MET A 212 3.02 3.60 -9.16
C MET A 212 2.77 2.92 -10.51
N GLU A 213 3.82 2.47 -11.18
CA GLU A 213 3.71 1.73 -12.44
C GLU A 213 2.94 0.42 -12.26
N GLN A 214 3.23 -0.32 -11.17
CA GLN A 214 2.50 -1.54 -10.83
C GLN A 214 1.02 -1.30 -10.51
N ALA A 215 0.68 -0.20 -9.84
CA ALA A 215 -0.72 0.16 -9.59
C ALA A 215 -1.41 0.58 -10.90
N ALA A 216 -0.73 1.37 -11.74
CA ALA A 216 -1.26 1.86 -13.02
C ALA A 216 -1.36 0.78 -14.10
N SER A 217 -0.59 -0.30 -14.03
CA SER A 217 -0.76 -1.44 -14.96
C SER A 217 -2.02 -2.25 -14.68
N ARG A 218 -2.60 -2.12 -13.48
CA ARG A 218 -3.78 -2.88 -13.03
C ARG A 218 -5.03 -2.01 -12.88
N THR A 219 -4.85 -0.69 -12.76
CA THR A 219 -5.92 0.29 -12.50
C THR A 219 -5.69 1.56 -13.32
N ALA A 220 -6.51 2.59 -13.15
CA ALA A 220 -6.33 3.87 -13.82
C ALA A 220 -6.25 5.01 -12.78
N PRO A 221 -5.10 5.14 -12.08
CA PRO A 221 -4.94 6.15 -11.03
C PRO A 221 -5.03 7.55 -11.61
N ARG A 222 -5.77 8.40 -10.91
CA ARG A 222 -5.85 9.85 -11.13
C ARG A 222 -4.96 10.59 -10.13
N PHE A 223 -4.89 10.08 -8.90
CA PHE A 223 -4.12 10.67 -7.82
C PHE A 223 -3.34 9.62 -7.04
N PHE A 224 -2.09 9.96 -6.71
CA PHE A 224 -1.28 9.23 -5.75
C PHE A 224 -1.02 10.10 -4.52
N MET A 225 -1.36 9.61 -3.32
CA MET A 225 -1.15 10.32 -2.06
C MET A 225 0.03 9.71 -1.33
N LEU A 226 1.04 10.54 -1.03
CA LEU A 226 2.26 10.11 -0.34
C LEU A 226 2.66 11.13 0.73
N ASP A 227 3.49 10.68 1.68
CA ASP A 227 4.04 11.57 2.71
C ASP A 227 5.12 12.52 2.17
N ALA A 228 5.51 13.50 3.00
CA ALA A 228 6.54 14.48 2.65
C ALA A 228 7.95 13.88 2.45
N GLY A 229 8.21 12.66 2.92
CA GLY A 229 9.44 11.90 2.66
C GLY A 229 9.56 11.44 1.21
N TYR A 230 8.44 11.34 0.48
CA TYR A 230 8.39 11.04 -0.95
C TYR A 230 8.55 12.29 -1.85
N ASP A 231 8.79 13.48 -1.28
CA ASP A 231 8.97 14.72 -2.04
C ASP A 231 10.29 14.73 -2.84
N GLN A 232 10.29 14.00 -3.96
CA GLN A 232 11.43 13.81 -4.86
C GLN A 232 10.93 13.90 -6.31
N LEU A 233 11.67 14.59 -7.18
CA LEU A 233 11.24 14.88 -8.57
C LEU A 233 10.78 13.62 -9.33
N LYS A 234 11.53 12.52 -9.24
CA LYS A 234 11.21 11.24 -9.89
C LYS A 234 9.84 10.66 -9.52
N VAL A 235 9.32 10.96 -8.32
CA VAL A 235 8.00 10.50 -7.88
C VAL A 235 6.90 11.26 -8.62
N TYR A 236 7.09 12.58 -8.81
CA TYR A 236 6.18 13.41 -9.61
C TYR A 236 6.24 13.02 -11.10
N GLU A 237 7.44 12.75 -11.63
CA GLU A 237 7.62 12.26 -13.01
C GLU A 237 6.92 10.91 -13.22
N ALA A 238 7.09 9.96 -12.29
CA ALA A 238 6.44 8.65 -12.37
C ALA A 238 4.91 8.77 -12.38
N ALA A 239 4.33 9.61 -11.50
CA ALA A 239 2.90 9.87 -11.50
C ALA A 239 2.42 10.47 -12.84
N ARG A 240 3.19 11.43 -13.39
CA ARG A 240 2.85 12.07 -14.66
C ARG A 240 2.94 11.10 -15.85
N ASN A 241 3.91 10.20 -15.86
CA ASN A 241 4.10 9.19 -16.91
C ASN A 241 2.89 8.26 -17.03
N VAL A 242 2.22 7.98 -15.90
CA VAL A 242 0.97 7.19 -15.87
C VAL A 242 -0.29 8.05 -15.95
N LYS A 243 -0.16 9.34 -16.35
CA LYS A 243 -1.25 10.32 -16.49
C LYS A 243 -2.01 10.59 -15.18
N ALA A 244 -1.33 10.46 -14.04
CA ALA A 244 -1.84 10.77 -12.72
C ALA A 244 -1.14 12.02 -12.14
N GLN A 245 -1.63 12.49 -10.99
CA GLN A 245 -1.01 13.56 -10.20
C GLN A 245 -0.56 13.03 -8.83
N ALA A 246 0.67 13.35 -8.45
CA ALA A 246 1.15 13.13 -7.08
C ALA A 246 0.67 14.25 -6.14
N ILE A 247 0.09 13.86 -5.00
CA ILE A 247 -0.39 14.70 -3.91
C ILE A 247 0.56 14.51 -2.73
N ILE A 248 1.59 15.35 -2.68
CA ILE A 248 2.71 15.26 -1.73
C ILE A 248 2.93 16.63 -1.07
N PRO A 249 2.95 16.71 0.27
CA PRO A 249 3.38 17.92 0.97
C PRO A 249 4.85 18.22 0.66
N LEU A 250 5.19 19.48 0.43
CA LEU A 250 6.58 19.85 0.16
C LEU A 250 7.44 19.67 1.41
N ASN A 251 8.58 19.02 1.23
CA ASN A 251 9.64 18.97 2.21
C ASN A 251 10.56 20.19 2.02
N LEU A 252 10.41 21.17 2.89
CA LEU A 252 11.16 22.43 2.82
C LEU A 252 12.60 22.30 3.36
N ARG A 253 13.00 21.11 3.85
CA ARG A 253 14.36 20.90 4.35
C ARG A 253 15.35 21.06 3.19
N ARG A 254 16.28 22.00 3.34
CA ARG A 254 17.32 22.32 2.34
C ARG A 254 16.73 22.78 0.99
N GLU A 255 15.53 23.34 1.00
CA GLU A 255 14.94 23.90 -0.22
C GLU A 255 15.75 25.11 -0.69
N LYS A 256 15.94 25.23 -2.01
CA LYS A 256 16.44 26.45 -2.63
C LYS A 256 15.37 27.54 -2.53
N GLU A 257 15.80 28.81 -2.52
CA GLU A 257 14.86 29.92 -2.58
C GLU A 257 13.95 29.78 -3.80
N PRO A 258 12.63 30.01 -3.64
CA PRO A 258 11.69 29.97 -4.76
C PRO A 258 12.02 31.10 -5.76
N PRO A 259 11.58 30.98 -7.03
CA PRO A 259 11.72 32.06 -8.00
C PRO A 259 11.17 33.39 -7.46
N ALA A 260 11.76 34.51 -7.90
CA ALA A 260 11.30 35.84 -7.49
C ALA A 260 9.79 36.00 -7.76
N GLY A 261 9.06 36.50 -6.77
CA GLY A 261 7.60 36.63 -6.85
C GLY A 261 6.84 35.31 -6.67
N MET A 262 7.47 34.23 -6.20
CA MET A 262 6.83 32.94 -5.93
C MET A 262 7.04 32.51 -4.48
N ARG A 263 6.03 31.89 -3.87
CA ARG A 263 6.16 31.26 -2.55
C ARG A 263 6.71 29.84 -2.68
N SER A 264 7.23 29.28 -1.58
CA SER A 264 7.73 27.90 -1.54
C SER A 264 6.69 26.88 -2.02
N ASN A 265 5.39 27.09 -1.75
CA ASN A 265 4.31 26.22 -2.20
C ASN A 265 3.90 26.40 -3.67
N GLY A 266 4.62 27.20 -4.45
CA GLY A 266 4.30 27.46 -5.87
C GLY A 266 3.14 28.44 -6.08
N THR A 267 2.76 29.20 -5.04
CA THR A 267 1.77 30.28 -5.18
C THR A 267 2.47 31.58 -5.57
N PRO A 268 2.11 32.22 -6.71
CA PRO A 268 2.68 33.49 -7.09
C PRO A 268 2.27 34.59 -6.11
N CYS A 269 3.07 35.63 -6.03
CA CYS A 269 2.81 36.84 -5.27
C CYS A 269 2.36 37.97 -6.21
N CYS A 270 1.44 38.82 -5.75
CA CYS A 270 1.12 40.04 -6.48
C CYS A 270 2.26 41.08 -6.36
N SER A 271 2.15 42.22 -7.05
CA SER A 271 3.13 43.31 -7.00
C SER A 271 3.42 43.81 -5.57
N MET A 272 2.48 43.63 -4.64
CA MET A 272 2.62 43.98 -3.23
C MET A 272 3.15 42.83 -2.34
N GLY A 273 3.53 41.68 -2.91
CA GLY A 273 4.09 40.55 -2.17
C GLY A 273 3.06 39.60 -1.51
N TYR A 274 1.76 39.88 -1.62
CA TYR A 274 0.72 38.99 -1.08
C TYR A 274 0.53 37.74 -1.95
N ALA A 275 0.31 36.59 -1.31
CA ALA A 275 0.00 35.34 -2.00
C ALA A 275 -1.25 35.51 -2.87
N MET A 276 -1.17 35.14 -4.15
CA MET A 276 -2.31 35.21 -5.04
C MET A 276 -3.34 34.12 -4.76
N THR A 277 -4.59 34.40 -5.11
CA THR A 277 -5.70 33.48 -4.96
C THR A 277 -5.73 32.48 -6.11
N TYR A 278 -5.60 31.19 -5.83
CA TYR A 278 -5.88 30.13 -6.82
C TYR A 278 -7.32 30.24 -7.34
N TRP A 279 -7.47 30.30 -8.67
CA TRP A 279 -8.73 30.59 -9.37
C TRP A 279 -9.10 29.50 -10.40
N GLY A 280 -8.54 28.31 -10.25
CA GLY A 280 -8.79 27.15 -11.12
C GLY A 280 -7.60 26.76 -11.98
N ALA A 281 -7.79 25.75 -12.80
CA ALA A 281 -6.81 25.29 -13.78
C ALA A 281 -7.51 24.93 -15.09
N ASP A 282 -6.76 25.03 -16.17
CA ASP A 282 -7.13 24.57 -17.51
C ASP A 282 -5.99 23.69 -18.04
N GLY A 283 -6.22 22.38 -18.07
CA GLY A 283 -5.16 21.39 -18.30
C GLY A 283 -4.02 21.54 -17.30
N ASP A 284 -2.80 21.77 -17.82
CA ASP A 284 -1.59 21.98 -17.01
C ASP A 284 -1.36 23.45 -16.61
N ILE A 285 -2.28 24.36 -16.96
CA ILE A 285 -2.14 25.79 -16.63
C ILE A 285 -2.95 26.13 -15.38
N LEU A 286 -2.25 26.50 -14.30
CA LEU A 286 -2.84 27.01 -13.07
C LEU A 286 -3.11 28.51 -13.21
N LYS A 287 -4.31 28.97 -12.84
CA LYS A 287 -4.69 30.39 -12.86
C LYS A 287 -4.74 30.95 -11.44
N PHE A 288 -4.06 32.06 -11.23
CA PHE A 288 -4.07 32.81 -9.99
C PHE A 288 -4.58 34.24 -10.22
N ARG A 289 -5.37 34.76 -9.28
CA ARG A 289 -5.91 36.13 -9.29
C ARG A 289 -5.39 36.94 -8.12
N CYS A 290 -5.32 38.25 -8.33
CA CYS A 290 -5.01 39.23 -7.29
C CYS A 290 -5.85 39.00 -6.03
N PRO A 291 -5.23 38.88 -4.84
CA PRO A 291 -5.96 38.60 -3.60
C PRO A 291 -6.90 39.73 -3.21
N HIS A 292 -6.53 41.00 -3.51
CA HIS A 292 -7.36 42.18 -3.31
C HIS A 292 -8.63 42.15 -4.17
N ALA A 293 -8.52 41.77 -5.45
CA ALA A 293 -9.69 41.64 -6.34
C ALA A 293 -10.61 40.48 -5.94
N THR A 294 -10.09 39.51 -5.17
CA THR A 294 -10.90 38.39 -4.63
C THR A 294 -11.41 38.63 -3.20
N GLY A 295 -11.13 39.79 -2.61
CA GLY A 295 -11.55 40.12 -1.24
C GLY A 295 -10.86 39.29 -0.15
N LYS A 296 -9.67 38.72 -0.41
CA LYS A 296 -8.91 37.95 0.59
C LYS A 296 -7.95 38.78 1.41
N VAL A 297 -7.55 39.94 0.88
CA VAL A 297 -6.62 40.86 1.52
C VAL A 297 -7.13 42.26 1.24
N ASP A 298 -7.26 43.08 2.28
CA ASP A 298 -7.52 44.50 2.14
C ASP A 298 -6.23 45.27 2.44
N GLY A 299 -5.90 46.21 1.56
CA GLY A 299 -4.70 47.04 1.67
C GLY A 299 -4.97 48.43 1.10
N PRO A 300 -4.21 49.45 1.52
CA PRO A 300 -4.52 50.85 1.23
C PRO A 300 -4.51 51.21 -0.27
N LEU A 301 -3.68 50.53 -1.08
CA LEU A 301 -3.66 50.70 -2.54
C LEU A 301 -4.55 49.68 -3.28
N GLY A 302 -5.13 48.72 -2.56
CA GLY A 302 -6.01 47.68 -3.09
C GLY A 302 -5.47 46.99 -4.35
N MET A 303 -6.36 46.74 -5.31
CA MET A 303 -5.98 46.15 -6.60
C MET A 303 -5.27 47.12 -7.55
N ALA A 304 -5.40 48.44 -7.33
CA ALA A 304 -4.86 49.46 -8.22
C ALA A 304 -3.33 49.42 -8.32
N ALA A 305 -2.65 48.98 -7.24
CA ALA A 305 -1.21 48.75 -7.25
C ALA A 305 -0.77 47.56 -8.15
N CYS A 306 -1.71 46.68 -8.51
CA CYS A 306 -1.42 45.45 -9.26
C CYS A 306 -1.97 45.49 -10.70
N SER A 307 -3.11 46.14 -10.93
CA SER A 307 -3.74 46.21 -12.25
C SER A 307 -4.78 47.33 -12.31
N SER A 308 -4.94 47.94 -13.48
CA SER A 308 -6.05 48.87 -13.78
C SER A 308 -7.38 48.16 -14.07
N SER A 309 -7.39 46.84 -14.24
CA SER A 309 -8.61 46.06 -14.49
C SER A 309 -9.37 45.78 -13.18
N ASN A 310 -10.70 45.89 -13.22
CA ASN A 310 -11.59 45.44 -12.13
C ASN A 310 -11.49 43.92 -11.86
N TYR A 311 -10.94 43.14 -12.80
CA TYR A 311 -10.67 41.73 -12.61
C TYR A 311 -9.37 41.48 -11.81
N GLY A 312 -8.53 42.50 -11.65
CA GLY A 312 -7.22 42.43 -10.99
C GLY A 312 -6.17 41.67 -11.81
N MET A 313 -4.93 41.71 -11.33
CA MET A 313 -3.80 40.97 -11.91
C MET A 313 -4.09 39.46 -11.98
N VAL A 314 -3.72 38.85 -13.10
CA VAL A 314 -3.81 37.40 -13.33
C VAL A 314 -2.42 36.86 -13.65
N VAL A 315 -2.02 35.81 -12.94
CA VAL A 315 -0.80 35.05 -13.22
C VAL A 315 -1.19 33.63 -13.61
N LYS A 316 -0.60 33.13 -14.69
CA LYS A 316 -0.75 31.75 -15.15
C LYS A 316 0.58 31.04 -14.97
N VAL A 317 0.55 29.83 -14.44
CA VAL A 317 1.73 29.01 -14.19
C VAL A 317 1.53 27.65 -14.85
N ASP A 318 2.49 27.20 -15.65
CA ASP A 318 2.45 25.85 -16.24
C ASP A 318 3.04 24.84 -15.26
N VAL A 319 2.28 23.77 -14.97
CA VAL A 319 2.70 22.67 -14.09
C VAL A 319 4.00 22.01 -14.60
N ARG A 320 4.24 22.03 -15.92
CA ARG A 320 5.40 21.39 -16.55
C ARG A 320 6.72 22.11 -16.29
N GLU A 321 6.68 23.38 -15.88
CA GLU A 321 7.89 24.13 -15.53
C GLU A 321 8.58 23.56 -14.28
N ASP A 322 7.79 23.10 -13.31
CA ASP A 322 8.29 22.47 -12.08
C ASP A 322 7.22 21.51 -11.52
N LEU A 323 7.33 20.23 -11.90
CA LEU A 323 6.40 19.17 -11.50
C LEU A 323 6.34 18.96 -9.98
N ARG A 324 7.41 19.32 -9.27
CA ARG A 324 7.44 19.25 -7.81
C ARG A 324 6.66 20.41 -7.22
N ARG A 325 6.93 21.64 -7.65
CA ARG A 325 6.39 22.87 -7.04
C ARG A 325 4.94 23.15 -7.43
N TYR A 326 4.59 22.91 -8.68
CA TYR A 326 3.26 23.17 -9.21
C TYR A 326 2.47 21.87 -9.33
N CYS A 327 1.20 21.88 -8.94
CA CYS A 327 0.37 20.69 -9.00
C CYS A 327 -1.10 21.06 -9.21
N HIS A 328 -1.87 20.12 -9.79
CA HIS A 328 -3.31 20.26 -9.94
C HIS A 328 -4.05 19.07 -9.29
N PRO A 329 -4.85 19.27 -8.23
CA PRO A 329 -5.23 20.55 -7.60
C PRO A 329 -4.05 21.26 -6.94
N HIS A 330 -4.10 22.60 -6.87
CA HIS A 330 -3.03 23.38 -6.21
C HIS A 330 -2.95 23.07 -4.72
N ARG A 331 -1.73 23.06 -4.16
CA ARG A 331 -1.49 22.85 -2.72
C ARG A 331 -2.27 23.86 -1.89
N ASP A 332 -2.59 23.46 -0.65
CA ASP A 332 -3.38 24.23 0.32
C ASP A 332 -4.86 24.46 -0.03
N THR A 333 -5.30 24.10 -1.24
CA THR A 333 -6.73 24.13 -1.60
C THR A 333 -7.52 23.08 -0.82
N LYS A 334 -8.82 23.33 -0.62
CA LYS A 334 -9.72 22.37 0.06
C LYS A 334 -9.70 21.00 -0.63
N ARG A 335 -9.68 20.98 -1.96
CA ARG A 335 -9.64 19.74 -2.75
C ARG A 335 -8.33 18.99 -2.55
N TRP A 336 -7.19 19.69 -2.56
CA TRP A 336 -5.88 19.06 -2.29
C TRP A 336 -5.83 18.45 -0.89
N LYS A 337 -6.32 19.18 0.13
CA LYS A 337 -6.39 18.68 1.51
C LYS A 337 -7.30 17.46 1.65
N ALA A 338 -8.46 17.48 0.98
CA ALA A 338 -9.37 16.34 0.96
C ALA A 338 -8.70 15.09 0.37
N LEU A 339 -8.04 15.22 -0.79
CA LEU A 339 -7.26 14.13 -1.39
C LEU A 339 -6.16 13.64 -0.45
N TYR A 340 -5.37 14.56 0.12
CA TYR A 340 -4.27 14.18 1.02
C TYR A 340 -4.74 13.42 2.26
N ASN A 341 -5.93 13.71 2.80
CA ASN A 341 -6.48 13.01 3.95
C ASN A 341 -6.80 11.53 3.67
N GLU A 342 -7.04 11.16 2.41
CA GLU A 342 -7.25 9.78 1.98
C GLU A 342 -6.00 8.91 2.16
N ARG A 343 -4.81 9.52 2.32
CA ARG A 343 -3.54 8.83 2.63
C ARG A 343 -3.65 7.94 3.87
N THR A 344 -4.52 8.27 4.83
CA THR A 344 -4.71 7.45 6.04
C THR A 344 -5.17 6.01 5.75
N SER A 345 -5.69 5.72 4.55
CA SER A 345 -6.05 4.37 4.10
C SER A 345 -4.88 3.39 4.10
N VAL A 346 -3.68 3.79 3.66
CA VAL A 346 -2.50 2.90 3.67
C VAL A 346 -2.01 2.62 5.10
N GLU A 347 -2.12 3.59 6.00
CA GLU A 347 -1.83 3.39 7.42
C GLU A 347 -2.77 2.37 8.06
N ARG A 348 -4.07 2.41 7.72
CA ARG A 348 -5.05 1.40 8.16
C ARG A 348 -4.76 0.02 7.57
N CYS A 349 -4.39 -0.06 6.29
CA CYS A 349 -3.95 -1.31 5.67
C CYS A 349 -2.70 -1.88 6.37
N ASN A 350 -1.70 -1.05 6.66
CA ASN A 350 -0.53 -1.42 7.44
C ASN A 350 -0.92 -1.99 8.80
N ALA A 351 -1.84 -1.33 9.52
CA ALA A 351 -2.33 -1.80 10.81
C ALA A 351 -3.01 -3.19 10.71
N ARG A 352 -3.87 -3.42 9.71
CA ARG A 352 -4.50 -4.74 9.50
C ARG A 352 -3.48 -5.84 9.25
N LEU A 353 -2.49 -5.59 8.40
CA LEU A 353 -1.44 -6.58 8.12
C LEU A 353 -0.61 -6.92 9.37
N LYS A 354 -0.29 -5.93 10.21
CA LYS A 354 0.63 -6.11 11.35
C LYS A 354 -0.07 -6.54 12.65
N CYS A 355 -1.21 -5.95 12.96
CA CYS A 355 -1.89 -6.11 14.24
C CYS A 355 -3.01 -7.16 14.18
N SER A 356 -3.66 -7.31 13.02
CA SER A 356 -4.77 -8.26 12.85
C SER A 356 -4.34 -9.56 12.16
N LEU A 357 -3.26 -9.52 11.37
CA LEU A 357 -2.64 -10.70 10.75
C LEU A 357 -1.21 -10.90 11.31
N THR A 358 -0.32 -11.52 10.55
CA THR A 358 0.99 -11.98 11.02
C THR A 358 2.17 -11.28 10.35
N ALA A 359 1.97 -10.13 9.69
CA ALA A 359 3.03 -9.47 8.93
C ALA A 359 4.25 -9.09 9.78
N ASP A 360 4.06 -8.70 11.06
CA ASP A 360 5.16 -8.38 11.98
C ASP A 360 5.59 -9.57 12.86
N ALA A 361 4.92 -10.73 12.74
CA ALA A 361 5.23 -11.96 13.47
C ALA A 361 6.12 -12.90 12.64
N LEU A 362 7.18 -12.35 12.05
CA LEU A 362 8.03 -13.04 11.10
C LEU A 362 8.86 -14.15 11.77
N HIS A 363 8.86 -15.36 11.18
CA HIS A 363 9.71 -16.49 11.59
C HIS A 363 10.46 -17.15 10.42
N VAL A 364 10.58 -16.41 9.32
CA VAL A 364 11.31 -16.82 8.11
C VAL A 364 12.50 -15.89 7.87
N ARG A 365 13.52 -16.42 7.19
CA ARG A 365 14.80 -15.74 6.93
C ARG A 365 15.04 -15.62 5.43
N GLY A 366 15.63 -14.51 5.02
CA GLY A 366 15.92 -14.18 3.63
C GLY A 366 14.76 -13.45 2.96
N ILE A 367 15.10 -12.41 2.20
CA ILE A 367 14.12 -11.47 1.63
C ILE A 367 13.03 -12.17 0.81
N GLU A 368 13.36 -13.19 0.01
CA GLU A 368 12.38 -13.92 -0.81
C GLU A 368 11.29 -14.58 0.04
N LYS A 369 11.67 -15.19 1.16
CA LYS A 369 10.73 -15.85 2.08
C LYS A 369 9.90 -14.83 2.83
N VAL A 370 10.50 -13.71 3.24
CA VAL A 370 9.78 -12.59 3.86
C VAL A 370 8.76 -12.01 2.89
N THR A 371 9.16 -11.78 1.65
CA THR A 371 8.28 -11.34 0.57
C THR A 371 7.11 -12.29 0.38
N THR A 372 7.37 -13.60 0.35
CA THR A 372 6.31 -14.62 0.26
C THR A 372 5.35 -14.55 1.44
N HIS A 373 5.86 -14.43 2.67
CA HIS A 373 5.03 -14.28 3.89
C HIS A 373 4.13 -13.04 3.83
N LEU A 374 4.66 -11.90 3.37
CA LEU A 374 3.91 -10.66 3.26
C LEU A 374 2.86 -10.70 2.14
N TYR A 375 3.16 -11.35 1.00
CA TYR A 375 2.16 -11.64 -0.02
C TYR A 375 1.02 -12.52 0.51
N LEU A 376 1.31 -13.56 1.31
CA LEU A 376 0.26 -14.39 1.92
C LEU A 376 -0.66 -13.54 2.82
N ASN A 377 -0.11 -12.63 3.62
CA ASN A 377 -0.89 -11.70 4.45
C ASN A 377 -1.77 -10.78 3.59
N ALA A 378 -1.22 -10.18 2.53
CA ALA A 378 -1.97 -9.32 1.62
C ALA A 378 -3.09 -10.09 0.89
N ILE A 379 -2.85 -11.34 0.48
CA ILE A 379 -3.86 -12.21 -0.11
C ILE A 379 -4.98 -12.50 0.88
N VAL A 380 -4.64 -12.79 2.14
CA VAL A 380 -5.64 -13.04 3.20
C VAL A 380 -6.53 -11.81 3.39
N LEU A 381 -5.95 -10.61 3.40
CA LEU A 381 -6.72 -9.38 3.49
C LEU A 381 -7.68 -9.20 2.30
N LEU A 382 -7.19 -9.38 1.05
CA LEU A 382 -8.01 -9.32 -0.16
C LEU A 382 -9.14 -10.36 -0.18
N ALA A 383 -8.85 -11.60 0.19
CA ALA A 383 -9.85 -12.66 0.20
C ALA A 383 -10.90 -12.45 1.29
N SER A 384 -10.49 -11.96 2.47
CA SER A 384 -11.38 -11.67 3.60
C SER A 384 -12.34 -10.53 3.30
N ALA A 385 -11.87 -9.43 2.71
CA ALA A 385 -12.75 -8.31 2.34
C ALA A 385 -13.85 -8.72 1.35
N VAL A 386 -13.56 -9.68 0.47
CA VAL A 386 -14.52 -10.17 -0.51
C VAL A 386 -15.51 -11.15 0.10
N ALA A 387 -15.02 -12.02 0.99
CA ALA A 387 -15.88 -12.86 1.81
C ALA A 387 -16.88 -12.00 2.60
N ALA A 388 -16.40 -10.95 3.25
CA ALA A 388 -17.23 -10.00 4.01
C ALA A 388 -18.26 -9.28 3.11
N SER A 389 -17.83 -8.77 1.94
CA SER A 389 -18.74 -8.11 0.99
C SER A 389 -19.82 -9.05 0.44
N ARG A 390 -19.49 -10.32 0.18
CA ARG A 390 -20.47 -11.32 -0.29
C ARG A 390 -21.47 -11.70 0.79
N LEU A 391 -21.03 -11.82 2.05
CA LEU A 391 -21.94 -12.05 3.18
C LEU A 391 -22.91 -10.89 3.35
N ALA A 392 -22.41 -9.65 3.27
CA ALA A 392 -23.24 -8.45 3.37
C ALA A 392 -24.37 -8.44 2.32
N LYS A 393 -24.03 -8.77 1.07
CA LYS A 393 -25.00 -8.87 -0.04
C LYS A 393 -25.98 -10.03 0.07
N ALA A 394 -25.67 -11.06 0.86
CA ALA A 394 -26.56 -12.20 1.07
C ALA A 394 -27.55 -11.99 2.23
N VAL A 395 -27.25 -11.04 3.13
CA VAL A 395 -28.08 -10.69 4.29
C VAL A 395 -28.98 -9.48 4.02
N ALA A 396 -28.60 -8.61 3.08
CA ALA A 396 -29.42 -7.54 2.53
C ALA A 396 -30.37 -8.07 1.44
#